data_AF-A0A351HWY5-F1
#
_entry.id   AF-A0A351HWY5-F1
#
_cell.length_a   1.000
_cell.length_b   1.000
_cell.length_c   1.000
_cell.angle_alpha   90.00
_cell.angle_beta   90.00
_cell.angle_gamma   90.00
#
_symmetry.space_group_name_H-M   'P 1'
#
loop_
_entity.id
_entity.type
_entity.pdbx_description
1 polymer ?
#
loop_
_entity_poly.entity_id
_entity_poly.type
_entity_poly.pdbx_seq_one_letter_code
_entity_poly.pdbx_strand_id
1 'polypeptide(L)'
;MDMIYVDTYPLIGIEKNLANSYSTMAHEFQHMVNFNCNKDQGGQMETWLNETLSLAAEHLYEGVQSSRISYYNNSTPIADGRSVMDWNNSDSLPNYALSYLFSQYLRTQAEAKLGEGIKTDIYQQIIADPGDANTALSNAIKANIDANMTTEKFMTNFRVAMVLKANSGSYSFGKDAASFSGVTTKLSTQTS
;
A
#
# COMPACT_ATOMS: atom_id res chain seq x y z
N MET A 1 -14.84 3.08 20.80
CA MET A 1 -15.99 3.39 19.93
C MET A 1 -15.39 3.79 18.62
N ASP A 2 -15.57 2.97 17.58
CA ASP A 2 -15.09 3.33 16.25
C ASP A 2 -16.18 4.11 15.55
N MET A 3 -15.78 5.21 14.95
CA MET A 3 -16.65 6.10 14.20
C MET A 3 -16.01 6.24 12.82
N ILE A 4 -16.77 5.94 11.77
CA ILE A 4 -16.36 6.25 10.41
C ILE A 4 -16.48 7.78 10.25
N TYR A 5 -15.35 8.44 10.05
CA TYR A 5 -15.30 9.87 9.75
C TYR A 5 -14.98 10.06 8.27
N VAL A 6 -15.88 10.69 7.52
CA VAL A 6 -15.66 11.01 6.11
C VAL A 6 -15.60 12.52 5.98
N ASP A 7 -14.39 13.06 5.72
CA ASP A 7 -14.26 14.47 5.40
C ASP A 7 -14.81 14.72 3.99
N THR A 8 -15.92 15.44 3.92
CA THR A 8 -16.57 15.75 2.64
C THR A 8 -16.01 17.00 1.98
N TYR A 9 -15.13 17.78 2.62
CA TYR A 9 -14.60 19.02 2.07
C TYR A 9 -13.07 18.97 1.89
N PRO A 10 -12.51 19.23 0.69
CA PRO A 10 -13.18 19.58 -0.56
C PRO A 10 -13.72 18.37 -1.34
N LEU A 11 -13.70 17.17 -0.76
CA LEU A 11 -13.94 15.87 -1.41
C LEU A 11 -15.19 15.82 -2.33
N ILE A 12 -16.36 16.25 -1.85
CA ILE A 12 -17.61 16.20 -2.65
C ILE A 12 -17.71 17.35 -3.67
N GLY A 13 -16.77 18.29 -3.63
CA GLY A 13 -16.66 19.41 -4.56
C GLY A 13 -17.82 20.40 -4.50
N ILE A 14 -17.77 21.40 -5.37
CA ILE A 14 -18.81 22.43 -5.50
C ILE A 14 -20.14 21.81 -5.95
N GLU A 15 -20.07 20.80 -6.81
CA GLU A 15 -21.23 20.08 -7.33
C GLU A 15 -21.88 19.13 -6.30
N LYS A 16 -21.26 18.96 -5.13
CA LYS A 16 -21.73 18.07 -4.05
C LYS A 16 -21.95 16.63 -4.53
N ASN A 17 -21.05 16.14 -5.38
CA ASN A 17 -21.11 14.77 -5.88
C ASN A 17 -20.60 13.80 -4.81
N LEU A 18 -21.54 13.09 -4.17
CA LEU A 18 -21.23 12.09 -3.15
C LEU A 18 -20.41 10.92 -3.70
N ALA A 19 -20.47 10.64 -5.01
CA ALA A 19 -19.68 9.57 -5.59
C ALA A 19 -18.17 9.78 -5.39
N ASN A 20 -17.73 11.04 -5.26
CA ASN A 20 -16.34 11.38 -4.99
C ASN A 20 -15.88 10.90 -3.60
N SER A 21 -16.79 10.62 -2.66
CA SER A 21 -16.42 10.14 -1.33
C SER A 21 -16.37 8.62 -1.21
N TYR A 22 -16.76 7.87 -2.25
CA TYR A 22 -16.84 6.41 -2.14
C TYR A 22 -15.46 5.74 -1.95
N SER A 23 -14.40 6.25 -2.59
CA SER A 23 -13.03 5.82 -2.29
C SER A 23 -12.68 6.00 -0.81
N THR A 24 -12.95 7.19 -0.27
CA THR A 24 -12.69 7.51 1.13
C THR A 24 -13.54 6.63 2.06
N MET A 25 -14.78 6.32 1.69
CA MET A 25 -15.58 5.37 2.47
C MET A 25 -14.97 3.97 2.47
N ALA A 26 -14.41 3.49 1.35
CA ALA A 26 -13.69 2.22 1.30
C ALA A 26 -12.43 2.23 2.18
N HIS A 27 -11.69 3.35 2.17
CA HIS A 27 -10.53 3.60 3.03
C HIS A 27 -10.88 3.49 4.52
N GLU A 28 -11.86 4.28 4.97
CA GLU A 28 -12.26 4.34 6.39
C GLU A 28 -12.95 3.04 6.85
N PHE A 29 -13.69 2.38 5.96
CA PHE A 29 -14.26 1.07 6.26
C PHE A 29 -13.17 0.02 6.48
N GLN A 30 -12.06 0.09 5.72
CA GLN A 30 -10.93 -0.79 5.95
C GLN A 30 -10.30 -0.56 7.32
N HIS A 31 -10.11 0.69 7.76
CA HIS A 31 -9.65 0.97 9.12
C HIS A 31 -10.55 0.33 10.19
N MET A 32 -11.86 0.42 10.02
CA MET A 32 -12.83 -0.18 10.95
C MET A 32 -12.72 -1.72 10.97
N VAL A 33 -12.58 -2.37 9.81
CA VAL A 33 -12.35 -3.83 9.75
C VAL A 33 -11.06 -4.20 10.47
N ASN A 34 -9.97 -3.48 10.15
CA ASN A 34 -8.66 -3.73 10.71
C ASN A 34 -8.65 -3.59 12.25
N PHE A 35 -9.21 -2.49 12.76
CA PHE A 35 -9.31 -2.25 14.19
C PHE A 35 -10.16 -3.34 14.87
N ASN A 36 -11.30 -3.73 14.29
CA ASN A 36 -12.14 -4.76 14.89
C ASN A 36 -11.47 -6.13 14.96
N CYS A 37 -10.60 -6.48 14.02
CA CYS A 37 -9.80 -7.71 14.10
C CYS A 37 -8.68 -7.59 15.15
N ASN A 38 -7.99 -6.45 15.19
CA ASN A 38 -6.80 -6.27 16.02
C ASN A 38 -7.11 -5.96 17.50
N LYS A 39 -8.25 -5.33 17.80
CA LYS A 39 -8.64 -4.97 19.18
C LYS A 39 -8.65 -6.16 20.14
N ASP A 40 -9.03 -7.33 19.63
CA ASP A 40 -9.14 -8.57 20.42
C ASP A 40 -7.81 -9.35 20.42
N GLN A 41 -6.83 -8.93 19.63
CA GLN A 41 -5.51 -9.57 19.45
C GLN A 41 -4.37 -8.82 20.16
N GLY A 42 -4.68 -7.77 20.94
CA GLY A 42 -3.74 -7.15 21.88
C GLY A 42 -2.90 -6.01 21.33
N GLY A 43 -3.20 -5.47 20.14
CA GLY A 43 -2.48 -4.34 19.57
C GLY A 43 -3.30 -3.50 18.60
N GLN A 44 -2.82 -2.30 18.27
CA GLN A 44 -3.24 -1.55 17.09
C GLN A 44 -2.18 -1.74 16.01
N MET A 45 -2.61 -1.97 14.77
CA MET A 45 -1.68 -2.04 13.64
C MET A 45 -0.94 -0.71 13.47
N GLU A 46 0.35 -0.77 13.20
CA GLU A 46 1.16 0.42 12.95
C GLU A 46 0.58 1.25 11.79
N THR A 47 0.61 2.58 11.93
CA THR A 47 -0.04 3.52 11.01
C THR A 47 0.32 3.26 9.56
N TRP A 48 1.59 3.05 9.23
CA TRP A 48 2.01 2.84 7.85
C TRP A 48 1.38 1.61 7.20
N LEU A 49 1.23 0.51 7.95
CA LEU A 49 0.66 -0.72 7.44
C LEU A 49 -0.87 -0.63 7.40
N ASN A 50 -1.48 -0.01 8.42
CA ASN A 50 -2.90 0.27 8.43
C ASN A 50 -3.30 1.07 7.17
N GLU A 51 -2.58 2.15 6.87
CA GLU A 51 -2.79 3.02 5.72
C GLU A 51 -2.48 2.33 4.38
N THR A 52 -1.46 1.47 4.35
CA THR A 52 -1.19 0.59 3.20
C THR A 52 -2.39 -0.28 2.87
N LEU A 53 -3.03 -0.88 3.86
CA LEU A 53 -4.21 -1.72 3.65
C LEU A 53 -5.44 -0.90 3.25
N SER A 54 -5.61 0.32 3.78
CA SER A 54 -6.71 1.22 3.41
C SER A 54 -6.61 1.70 1.96
N LEU A 55 -5.40 2.02 1.51
CA LEU A 55 -5.13 2.35 0.10
C LEU A 55 -5.28 1.13 -0.83
N ALA A 56 -5.09 -0.08 -0.31
CA ALA A 56 -5.44 -1.29 -1.05
C ALA A 56 -6.96 -1.43 -1.23
N ALA A 57 -7.75 -1.04 -0.23
CA ALA A 57 -9.20 -1.02 -0.32
C ALA A 57 -9.71 0.04 -1.31
N GLU A 58 -9.12 1.24 -1.33
CA GLU A 58 -9.37 2.23 -2.38
C GLU A 58 -9.12 1.64 -3.78
N HIS A 59 -7.99 0.93 -3.97
CA HIS A 59 -7.68 0.29 -5.25
C HIS A 59 -8.70 -0.80 -5.61
N LEU A 60 -9.15 -1.59 -4.64
CA LEU A 60 -10.17 -2.61 -4.89
C LEU A 60 -11.48 -2.00 -5.38
N TYR A 61 -11.81 -0.81 -4.89
CA TYR A 61 -13.02 -0.08 -5.24
C TYR A 61 -12.92 0.67 -6.59
N GLU A 62 -11.84 1.42 -6.80
CA GLU A 62 -11.69 2.37 -7.92
C GLU A 62 -10.63 1.99 -8.96
N GLY A 63 -9.80 1.00 -8.66
CA GLY A 63 -8.66 0.63 -9.49
C GLY A 63 -7.46 1.57 -9.30
N VAL A 64 -6.79 1.90 -10.40
CA VAL A 64 -5.48 2.56 -10.35
C VAL A 64 -5.61 4.01 -9.87
N GLN A 65 -4.96 4.33 -8.75
CA GLN A 65 -4.93 5.66 -8.16
C GLN A 65 -3.83 6.54 -8.77
N SER A 66 -4.15 7.20 -9.91
CA SER A 66 -3.18 8.03 -10.65
C SER A 66 -2.63 9.22 -9.84
N SER A 67 -3.41 9.77 -8.91
CA SER A 67 -2.97 10.85 -8.03
C SER A 67 -1.81 10.42 -7.12
N ARG A 68 -1.84 9.19 -6.60
CA ARG A 68 -0.77 8.61 -5.77
C ARG A 68 0.50 8.36 -6.58
N ILE A 69 0.36 7.88 -7.82
CA ILE A 69 1.48 7.72 -8.75
C ILE A 69 2.11 9.09 -9.08
N SER A 70 1.29 10.09 -9.38
CA SER A 70 1.75 11.46 -9.65
C SER A 70 2.51 12.04 -8.45
N TYR A 71 1.99 11.85 -7.24
CA TYR A 71 2.66 12.31 -6.03
C TYR A 71 4.01 11.62 -5.83
N TYR A 72 4.08 10.29 -5.99
CA TYR A 72 5.32 9.53 -5.94
C TYR A 72 6.38 10.09 -6.91
N ASN A 73 5.98 10.32 -8.17
CA ASN A 73 6.89 10.78 -9.22
C ASN A 73 7.52 12.16 -8.94
N ASN A 74 6.86 13.00 -8.15
CA ASN A 74 7.27 14.38 -7.91
C ASN A 74 7.86 14.63 -6.51
N SER A 75 7.75 13.66 -5.60
CA SER A 75 8.09 13.84 -4.18
C SER A 75 9.60 13.87 -3.93
N THR A 76 10.08 15.00 -3.41
CA THR A 76 11.47 15.13 -2.92
C THR A 76 11.75 14.24 -1.70
N PRO A 77 10.90 14.18 -0.65
CA PRO A 77 11.13 13.27 0.48
C PRO A 77 11.31 11.80 0.07
N ILE A 78 10.55 11.34 -0.95
CA ILE A 78 10.70 9.97 -1.46
C ILE A 78 12.02 9.80 -2.20
N ALA A 79 12.39 10.75 -3.07
CA ALA A 79 13.66 10.74 -3.78
C ALA A 79 14.85 10.69 -2.81
N ASP A 80 14.72 11.36 -1.67
CA ASP A 80 15.71 11.44 -0.60
C ASP A 80 15.69 10.25 0.37
N GLY A 81 14.93 9.19 0.05
CA GLY A 81 15.02 7.90 0.73
C GLY A 81 13.96 7.61 1.78
N ARG A 82 12.90 8.44 1.92
CA ARG A 82 11.79 8.16 2.83
C ARG A 82 11.24 6.74 2.64
N SER A 83 11.16 5.97 3.73
CA SER A 83 10.60 4.61 3.74
C SER A 83 9.07 4.62 3.85
N VAL A 84 8.41 3.59 3.33
CA VAL A 84 6.96 3.39 3.60
C VAL A 84 6.72 3.16 5.10
N MET A 85 7.64 2.48 5.78
CA MET A 85 7.60 2.20 7.22
C MET A 85 7.91 3.43 8.09
N ASP A 86 8.49 4.49 7.53
CA ASP A 86 8.86 5.71 8.25
C ASP A 86 7.73 6.75 8.14
N TRP A 87 6.67 6.54 8.91
CA TRP A 87 5.48 7.39 8.88
C TRP A 87 5.75 8.77 9.47
N ASN A 88 5.56 9.83 8.68
CA ASN A 88 5.68 11.20 9.15
C ASN A 88 4.31 11.87 9.25
N ASN A 89 3.85 12.10 10.48
CA ASN A 89 2.59 12.77 10.75
C ASN A 89 2.55 14.23 10.29
N SER A 90 3.72 14.89 10.16
CA SER A 90 3.81 16.29 9.72
C SER A 90 3.86 16.42 8.19
N ASP A 91 4.17 15.35 7.46
CA ASP A 91 4.20 15.28 5.99
C ASP A 91 3.90 13.85 5.53
N SER A 92 2.62 13.50 5.53
CA SER A 92 2.13 12.14 5.30
C SER A 92 1.86 11.81 3.83
N LEU A 93 1.70 12.81 2.96
CA LEU A 93 1.41 12.59 1.53
C LEU A 93 2.45 11.70 0.82
N PRO A 94 3.78 11.85 1.07
CA PRO A 94 4.77 10.89 0.60
C PRO A 94 4.51 9.45 1.08
N ASN A 95 4.12 9.29 2.34
CA ASN A 95 3.83 7.99 2.93
C ASN A 95 2.58 7.36 2.30
N TYR A 96 1.51 8.12 2.03
CA TYR A 96 0.35 7.61 1.28
C TYR A 96 0.72 7.13 -0.13
N ALA A 97 1.57 7.88 -0.85
CA ALA A 97 2.00 7.48 -2.19
C ALA A 97 2.82 6.16 -2.17
N LEU A 98 3.74 6.03 -1.21
CA LEU A 98 4.52 4.81 -1.00
C LEU A 98 3.64 3.63 -0.56
N SER A 99 2.71 3.86 0.36
CA SER A 99 1.80 2.85 0.89
C SER A 99 0.90 2.29 -0.20
N TYR A 100 0.42 3.14 -1.11
CA TYR A 100 -0.35 2.71 -2.27
C TYR A 100 0.48 1.80 -3.17
N LEU A 101 1.65 2.26 -3.63
CA LEU A 101 2.50 1.46 -4.51
C LEU A 101 2.97 0.15 -3.86
N PHE A 102 3.30 0.20 -2.56
CA PHE A 102 3.70 -0.97 -1.80
C PHE A 102 2.58 -1.99 -1.68
N SER A 103 1.34 -1.54 -1.41
CA SER A 103 0.18 -2.43 -1.35
C SER A 103 0.02 -3.20 -2.67
N GLN A 104 0.13 -2.53 -3.82
CA GLN A 104 -0.06 -3.15 -5.13
C GLN A 104 1.10 -4.06 -5.50
N TYR A 105 2.33 -3.69 -5.14
CA TYR A 105 3.48 -4.59 -5.25
C TYR A 105 3.27 -5.85 -4.42
N LEU A 106 2.88 -5.73 -3.14
CA LEU A 106 2.63 -6.86 -2.25
C LEU A 106 1.58 -7.84 -2.82
N ARG A 107 0.43 -7.31 -3.26
CA ARG A 107 -0.62 -8.11 -3.89
C ARG A 107 -0.12 -8.82 -5.14
N THR A 108 0.51 -8.09 -6.06
CA THR A 108 0.93 -8.65 -7.36
C THR A 108 2.02 -9.70 -7.20
N GLN A 109 2.92 -9.55 -6.22
CA GLN A 109 3.92 -10.58 -5.90
C GLN A 109 3.29 -11.85 -5.32
N ALA A 110 2.28 -11.73 -4.46
CA ALA A 110 1.53 -12.87 -3.94
C ALA A 110 0.73 -13.57 -5.05
N GLU A 111 -0.01 -12.80 -5.87
CA GLU A 111 -0.77 -13.35 -7.00
C GLU A 111 0.12 -14.03 -8.04
N ALA A 112 1.36 -13.57 -8.23
CA ALA A 112 2.31 -14.20 -9.17
C ALA A 112 2.75 -15.61 -8.76
N LYS A 113 2.54 -16.01 -7.49
CA LYS A 113 2.75 -17.39 -7.01
C LYS A 113 1.50 -18.25 -7.13
N LEU A 114 0.36 -17.62 -7.35
CA LEU A 114 -0.88 -18.30 -7.60
C LEU A 114 -1.04 -18.57 -9.11
N GLY A 115 -1.97 -19.45 -9.45
CA GLY A 115 -2.37 -19.65 -10.83
C GLY A 115 -3.03 -18.41 -11.43
N GLU A 116 -3.08 -18.37 -12.76
CA GLU A 116 -3.75 -17.29 -13.49
C GLU A 116 -5.21 -17.14 -13.07
N GLY A 117 -5.67 -15.89 -12.89
CA GLY A 117 -7.05 -15.59 -12.47
C GLY A 117 -7.33 -15.76 -10.98
N ILE A 118 -6.38 -16.28 -10.18
CA ILE A 118 -6.55 -16.42 -8.74
C ILE A 118 -6.19 -15.11 -8.04
N LYS A 119 -7.08 -14.67 -7.14
CA LYS A 119 -6.87 -13.52 -6.27
C LYS A 119 -6.24 -13.99 -4.96
N THR A 120 -5.27 -13.23 -4.48
CA THR A 120 -4.66 -13.46 -3.16
C THR A 120 -5.56 -12.93 -2.04
N ASP A 121 -5.47 -13.56 -0.88
CA ASP A 121 -6.03 -13.11 0.39
C ASP A 121 -4.94 -12.52 1.32
N ILE A 122 -3.76 -12.18 0.80
CA ILE A 122 -2.59 -11.75 1.59
C ILE A 122 -2.90 -10.60 2.57
N TYR A 123 -3.75 -9.64 2.18
CA TYR A 123 -4.16 -8.55 3.08
C TYR A 123 -5.00 -9.04 4.25
N GLN A 124 -5.91 -10.00 4.01
CA GLN A 124 -6.69 -10.62 5.07
C GLN A 124 -5.80 -11.42 6.02
N GLN A 125 -4.80 -12.13 5.49
CA GLN A 125 -3.83 -12.84 6.31
C GLN A 125 -3.04 -11.88 7.23
N ILE A 126 -2.63 -10.71 6.72
CA ILE A 126 -1.97 -9.68 7.52
C ILE A 126 -2.88 -9.14 8.62
N ILE A 127 -4.15 -8.85 8.32
CA ILE A 127 -5.12 -8.32 9.29
C ILE A 127 -5.43 -9.34 10.39
N ALA A 128 -5.44 -10.63 10.06
CA ALA A 128 -5.80 -11.70 10.98
C ALA A 128 -4.61 -12.23 11.81
N ASP A 129 -3.37 -11.88 11.46
CA ASP A 129 -2.17 -12.31 12.16
C ASP A 129 -2.06 -11.60 13.52
N PRO A 130 -1.88 -12.34 14.63
CA PRO A 130 -1.82 -11.76 15.96
C PRO A 130 -0.47 -11.10 16.31
N GLY A 131 0.51 -11.15 15.41
CA GLY A 131 1.80 -10.50 15.56
C GLY A 131 1.73 -8.98 15.36
N ASP A 132 2.82 -8.29 15.69
CA ASP A 132 2.97 -6.88 15.32
C ASP A 132 3.03 -6.68 13.79
N ALA A 133 2.97 -5.43 13.33
CA ALA A 133 2.93 -5.11 11.89
C ALA A 133 4.08 -5.75 11.08
N ASN A 134 5.29 -5.80 11.65
CA ASN A 134 6.45 -6.40 11.00
C ASN A 134 6.37 -7.92 10.96
N THR A 135 5.91 -8.54 12.05
CA THR A 135 5.71 -9.98 12.17
C THR A 135 4.60 -10.45 11.22
N ALA A 136 3.45 -9.78 11.23
CA ALA A 136 2.32 -10.07 10.34
C ALA A 136 2.71 -9.97 8.87
N LEU A 137 3.42 -8.89 8.47
CA LEU A 137 3.91 -8.75 7.10
C LEU A 137 4.91 -9.87 6.74
N SER A 138 5.86 -10.18 7.64
CA SER A 138 6.87 -11.22 7.42
C SER A 138 6.22 -12.60 7.25
N ASN A 139 5.25 -12.94 8.10
CA ASN A 139 4.49 -14.19 8.01
C ASN A 139 3.74 -14.29 6.68
N ALA A 140 3.02 -13.24 6.30
CA ALA A 140 2.28 -13.19 5.04
C ALA A 140 3.18 -13.30 3.81
N ILE A 141 4.33 -12.62 3.79
CA ILE A 141 5.32 -12.73 2.70
C ILE A 141 5.83 -14.16 2.60
N LYS A 142 6.21 -14.79 3.72
CA LYS A 142 6.76 -16.14 3.72
C LYS A 142 5.74 -17.19 3.29
N ALA A 143 4.50 -17.04 3.72
CA ALA A 143 3.42 -17.96 3.39
C ALA A 143 3.00 -17.88 1.91
N ASN A 144 2.99 -16.69 1.31
CA ASN A 144 2.37 -16.48 0.00
C ASN A 144 3.35 -16.19 -1.14
N ILE A 145 4.59 -15.79 -0.84
CA ILE A 145 5.55 -15.32 -1.84
C ILE A 145 6.77 -16.23 -1.89
N ASP A 146 7.50 -16.35 -0.78
CA ASP A 146 8.69 -17.20 -0.67
C ASP A 146 9.06 -17.39 0.80
N ALA A 147 9.08 -18.65 1.26
CA ALA A 147 9.34 -19.02 2.65
C ALA A 147 10.68 -18.52 3.21
N ASN A 148 11.65 -18.23 2.35
CA ASN A 148 12.98 -17.72 2.73
C ASN A 148 13.10 -16.20 2.56
N MET A 149 12.06 -15.51 2.09
CA MET A 149 12.08 -14.06 1.90
C MET A 149 12.08 -13.34 3.24
N THR A 150 13.02 -12.43 3.43
CA THR A 150 13.01 -11.50 4.57
C THR A 150 12.29 -10.21 4.20
N THR A 151 11.74 -9.52 5.20
CA THR A 151 11.07 -8.23 5.01
C THR A 151 12.03 -7.21 4.37
N GLU A 152 13.29 -7.14 4.80
CA GLU A 152 14.28 -6.20 4.25
C GLU A 152 14.55 -6.47 2.77
N LYS A 153 14.68 -7.75 2.39
CA LYS A 153 14.89 -8.13 0.99
C LYS A 153 13.66 -7.82 0.16
N PHE A 154 12.46 -8.07 0.68
CA PHE A 154 11.21 -7.75 0.01
C PHE A 154 11.07 -6.23 -0.23
N MET A 155 11.38 -5.41 0.78
CA MET A 155 11.37 -3.95 0.69
C MET A 155 12.43 -3.42 -0.28
N THR A 156 13.58 -4.07 -0.35
CA THR A 156 14.61 -3.79 -1.36
C THR A 156 14.09 -4.10 -2.76
N ASN A 157 13.46 -5.26 -2.96
CA ASN A 157 12.89 -5.64 -4.25
C ASN A 157 11.79 -4.67 -4.68
N PHE A 158 10.94 -4.21 -3.76
CA PHE A 158 9.95 -3.16 -4.00
C PHE A 158 10.61 -1.88 -4.54
N ARG A 159 11.69 -1.40 -3.90
CA ARG A 159 12.43 -0.23 -4.36
C ARG A 159 13.02 -0.42 -5.76
N VAL A 160 13.60 -1.59 -6.01
CA VAL A 160 14.14 -1.94 -7.34
C VAL A 160 13.01 -2.02 -8.38
N ALA A 161 11.84 -2.56 -8.03
CA ALA A 161 10.70 -2.67 -8.93
C ALA A 161 10.17 -1.31 -9.41
N MET A 162 10.19 -0.28 -8.54
CA MET A 162 9.79 1.08 -8.93
C MET A 162 10.74 1.71 -9.97
N VAL A 163 12.01 1.33 -9.96
CA VAL A 163 13.03 1.84 -10.89
C VAL A 163 13.09 0.99 -12.16
N LEU A 164 13.31 -0.32 -11.99
CA LEU A 164 13.56 -1.25 -13.09
C LEU A 164 12.29 -1.57 -13.87
N LYS A 165 11.14 -1.68 -13.19
CA LYS A 165 9.84 -2.01 -13.78
C LYS A 165 9.93 -3.22 -14.72
N ALA A 166 10.52 -4.31 -14.24
CA ALA A 166 10.70 -5.52 -15.03
C ALA A 166 9.34 -6.08 -15.48
N ASN A 167 9.33 -6.84 -16.58
CA ASN A 167 8.11 -7.46 -17.09
C ASN A 167 7.58 -8.61 -16.21
N SER A 168 8.45 -9.23 -15.40
CA SER A 168 8.10 -10.34 -14.52
C SER A 168 9.11 -10.50 -13.38
N GLY A 169 8.79 -11.37 -12.42
CA GLY A 169 9.65 -11.68 -11.26
C GLY A 169 9.62 -10.61 -10.16
N SER A 170 10.58 -10.69 -9.24
CA SER A 170 10.59 -9.90 -8.00
C SER A 170 10.74 -8.39 -8.22
N TYR A 171 11.16 -7.95 -9.40
CA TYR A 171 11.34 -6.53 -9.74
C TYR A 171 10.24 -5.97 -10.65
N SER A 172 9.08 -6.64 -10.67
CA SER A 172 7.90 -6.27 -11.47
C SER A 172 6.71 -5.93 -10.59
N PHE A 173 5.69 -5.26 -11.17
CA PHE A 173 4.34 -5.20 -10.61
C PHE A 173 3.46 -6.37 -11.11
N GLY A 174 4.09 -7.49 -11.46
CA GLY A 174 3.43 -8.69 -11.98
C GLY A 174 2.53 -8.39 -13.19
N LYS A 175 1.34 -8.98 -13.19
CA LYS A 175 0.33 -8.81 -14.24
C LYS A 175 -0.13 -7.35 -14.43
N ASP A 176 0.04 -6.51 -13.42
CA ASP A 176 -0.39 -5.11 -13.47
C ASP A 176 0.74 -4.16 -13.92
N ALA A 177 1.87 -4.68 -14.42
CA ALA A 177 3.00 -3.86 -14.88
C ALA A 177 2.60 -2.74 -15.86
N ALA A 178 1.64 -2.98 -16.74
CA ALA A 178 1.12 -1.96 -17.66
C ALA A 178 0.47 -0.79 -16.91
N SER A 179 -0.35 -1.08 -15.89
CA SER A 179 -1.03 -0.11 -15.04
C SER A 179 -0.07 0.78 -14.24
N PHE A 180 1.12 0.29 -13.94
CA PHE A 180 2.17 1.01 -13.19
C PHE A 180 3.33 1.49 -14.05
N SER A 181 3.21 1.43 -15.38
CA SER A 181 4.23 1.89 -16.32
C SER A 181 4.60 3.37 -16.16
N GLY A 182 3.63 4.19 -15.72
CA GLY A 182 3.79 5.63 -15.42
C GLY A 182 4.54 5.96 -14.14
N VAL A 183 4.91 4.96 -13.31
CA VAL A 183 5.80 5.17 -12.17
C VAL A 183 7.18 5.59 -12.67
N THR A 184 7.68 6.72 -12.18
CA THR A 184 8.96 7.31 -12.54
C THR A 184 9.65 7.78 -11.27
N THR A 185 10.69 7.06 -10.86
CA THR A 185 11.46 7.42 -9.66
C THR A 185 12.29 8.67 -9.91
N LYS A 186 11.96 9.76 -9.19
CA LYS A 186 12.79 10.96 -9.12
C LYS A 186 14.11 10.63 -8.42
N LEU A 187 15.23 11.09 -9.00
CA LEU A 187 16.54 10.97 -8.38
C LEU A 187 16.73 12.05 -7.31
N SER A 188 17.36 11.69 -6.18
CA SER A 188 17.74 12.66 -5.16
C SER A 188 18.73 13.67 -5.73
N THR A 189 18.61 14.91 -5.28
CA THR A 189 19.57 15.99 -5.57
C THR A 189 20.48 16.27 -4.37
N GLN A 190 20.39 15.50 -3.28
CA GLN A 190 21.29 15.65 -2.15
C GLN A 190 22.68 15.14 -2.54
N THR A 191 23.69 16.00 -2.36
CA THR A 191 25.10 15.61 -2.49
C THR A 191 25.58 15.02 -1.16
N SER A 192 26.24 13.86 -1.22
CA SER A 192 26.91 13.22 -0.08
C SER A 192 28.00 14.08 0.55
#